data_AF-A0AAD7NZZ4-F1
#
_entry.id   AF-A0AAD7NZZ4-F1
#
_cell.length_a   1.000
_cell.length_b   1.000
_cell.length_c   1.000
_cell.angle_alpha   90.00
_cell.angle_beta   90.00
_cell.angle_gamma   90.00
#
_symmetry.space_group_name_H-M   'P 1'
#
loop_
_entity.id
_entity.type
_entity.pdbx_description
1 polymer ?
#
loop_
_entity_poly.entity_id
_entity_poly.type
_entity_poly.pdbx_seq_one_letter_code
_entity_poly.pdbx_strand_id
1 'polypeptide(L)'
;MNGTSVHPESWNEASNIFFVDQPIGVGFSWAEGGETVSTTEEAAKDMAAFVFIFFEHFSKFKARPFHMAGESYGGRYVPVFAAEVYDQNIKLIDAGLTPINLTSVMIGNGITDFYHQLTSVFDMQCTFASVPPIMDIATCVKMKQIIPRCQKWVKESCLDHFDEIDCGAAMGFCAGQLEAPFWSTGMNPYDISTECDGGSENLCYPVTRFIRAYLDRPDVRSMLGVDPSFIATDHDMLK
;
A
#
# COMPACT_ATOMS: atom_id res chain seq x y z
N MET A 1 20.30 2.60 19.77
CA MET A 1 19.66 1.30 20.06
C MET A 1 20.22 0.31 19.05
N ASN A 2 20.90 -0.76 19.49
CA ASN A 2 21.79 -1.55 18.62
C ASN A 2 21.20 -2.89 18.12
N GLY A 3 19.89 -3.10 18.21
CA GLY A 3 19.32 -4.40 17.82
C GLY A 3 17.81 -4.41 17.69
N THR A 4 17.32 -5.59 17.31
CA THR A 4 15.91 -5.96 17.18
C THR A 4 15.38 -6.52 18.51
N SER A 5 14.07 -6.46 18.69
CA SER A 5 13.36 -7.11 19.80
C SER A 5 12.28 -8.02 19.24
N VAL A 6 12.01 -9.12 19.95
CA VAL A 6 10.90 -10.02 19.59
C VAL A 6 9.58 -9.31 19.86
N HIS A 7 8.65 -9.39 18.89
CA HIS A 7 7.28 -8.95 19.06
C HIS A 7 6.40 -10.15 19.45
N PRO A 8 5.81 -10.18 20.66
CA PRO A 8 5.09 -11.37 21.14
C PRO A 8 3.83 -11.70 20.34
N GLU A 9 3.21 -10.70 19.70
CA GLU A 9 2.03 -10.86 18.86
C GLU A 9 2.35 -10.90 17.35
N SER A 10 3.58 -11.27 16.99
CA SER A 10 3.98 -11.36 15.58
C SER A 10 3.12 -12.38 14.82
N TRP A 11 2.71 -12.04 13.60
CA TRP A 11 1.82 -12.91 12.80
C TRP A 11 2.46 -14.25 12.44
N ASN A 12 3.79 -14.36 12.49
CA ASN A 12 4.50 -15.62 12.23
C ASN A 12 4.43 -16.62 13.40
N GLU A 13 3.81 -16.28 14.53
CA GLU A 13 3.48 -17.24 15.60
C GLU A 13 2.49 -18.32 15.13
N ALA A 14 1.64 -17.99 14.14
CA ALA A 14 0.64 -18.91 13.58
C ALA A 14 0.78 -19.12 12.06
N SER A 15 1.78 -18.52 11.41
CA SER A 15 1.93 -18.56 9.95
C SER A 15 3.39 -18.51 9.50
N ASN A 16 3.64 -18.88 8.23
CA ASN A 16 4.92 -18.59 7.59
C ASN A 16 4.71 -17.33 6.75
N ILE A 17 5.54 -16.32 6.95
CA ILE A 17 5.42 -15.01 6.29
C ILE A 17 6.68 -14.77 5.48
N PHE A 18 6.49 -14.28 4.26
CA PHE A 18 7.55 -13.66 3.48
C PHE A 18 7.10 -12.25 3.12
N PHE A 19 8.00 -11.29 3.32
CA PHE A 19 7.80 -9.90 2.94
C PHE A 19 8.43 -9.70 1.57
N VAL A 20 7.74 -8.96 0.70
CA VAL A 20 8.19 -8.72 -0.68
C VAL A 20 8.27 -7.22 -0.89
N ASP A 21 9.48 -6.73 -1.15
CA ASP A 21 9.67 -5.37 -1.63
C ASP A 21 9.21 -5.31 -3.08
N GLN A 22 8.18 -4.52 -3.35
CA GLN A 22 7.56 -4.41 -4.66
C GLN A 22 6.91 -3.03 -4.85
N PRO A 23 6.79 -2.53 -6.09
CA PRO A 23 7.34 -3.09 -7.32
C PRO A 23 8.86 -2.91 -7.42
N ILE A 24 9.44 -3.21 -8.57
CA ILE A 24 10.85 -2.94 -8.83
C ILE A 24 11.18 -1.45 -8.58
N GLY A 25 12.30 -1.20 -7.91
CA GLY A 25 12.69 0.13 -7.39
C GLY A 25 12.23 0.41 -5.96
N VAL A 26 11.48 -0.49 -5.31
CA VAL A 26 11.12 -0.39 -3.89
C VAL A 26 12.07 -1.25 -3.06
N GLY A 27 12.45 -0.75 -1.89
CA GLY A 27 13.25 -1.43 -0.88
C GLY A 27 14.57 -1.98 -1.44
N PHE A 28 14.74 -3.29 -1.34
CA PHE A 28 15.87 -4.02 -1.92
C PHE A 28 15.59 -4.63 -3.30
N SER A 29 14.42 -4.37 -3.89
CA SER A 29 14.08 -4.84 -5.24
C SER A 29 14.53 -3.83 -6.29
N TRP A 30 15.43 -4.23 -7.19
CA TRP A 30 16.03 -3.35 -8.19
C TRP A 30 16.24 -4.06 -9.54
N ALA A 31 16.50 -3.27 -10.58
CA ALA A 31 16.73 -3.73 -11.96
C ALA A 31 18.04 -3.17 -12.50
N GLU A 32 18.83 -3.99 -13.20
CA GLU A 32 20.06 -3.53 -13.86
C GLU A 32 19.79 -2.64 -15.08
N GLY A 33 18.71 -2.93 -15.84
CA GLY A 33 18.39 -2.27 -17.10
C GLY A 33 17.59 -0.97 -16.95
N GLY A 34 17.38 -0.50 -15.72
CA GLY A 34 16.53 0.66 -15.44
C GLY A 34 15.04 0.40 -15.72
N GLU A 35 14.62 -0.87 -15.70
CA GLU A 35 13.21 -1.26 -15.83
C GLU A 35 12.37 -0.62 -14.73
N THR A 36 11.17 -0.17 -15.11
CA THR A 36 10.22 0.46 -14.20
C THR A 36 8.84 -0.15 -14.39
N VAL A 37 8.09 -0.27 -13.29
CA VAL A 37 6.69 -0.66 -13.29
C VAL A 37 5.86 0.58 -12.98
N SER A 38 4.92 0.92 -13.86
CA SER A 38 4.13 2.16 -13.74
C SER A 38 2.67 1.93 -13.40
N THR A 39 2.19 0.69 -13.52
CA THR A 39 0.78 0.34 -13.26
C THR A 39 0.66 -0.82 -12.26
N THR A 40 -0.50 -0.92 -11.61
CA THR A 40 -0.78 -2.03 -10.69
C THR A 40 -0.89 -3.36 -11.45
N GLU A 41 -1.39 -3.32 -12.68
CA GLU A 41 -1.56 -4.47 -13.56
C GLU A 41 -0.22 -5.01 -14.05
N GLU A 42 0.78 -4.16 -14.27
CA GLU A 42 2.17 -4.59 -14.51
C GLU A 42 2.77 -5.22 -13.25
N ALA A 43 2.65 -4.55 -12.10
CA ALA A 43 3.14 -5.08 -10.83
C ALA A 43 2.52 -6.46 -10.48
N ALA A 44 1.26 -6.69 -10.88
CA ALA A 44 0.57 -7.95 -10.67
C ALA A 44 1.23 -9.11 -11.41
N LYS A 45 1.71 -8.89 -12.64
CA LYS A 45 2.40 -9.91 -13.44
C LYS A 45 3.72 -10.30 -12.80
N ASP A 46 4.48 -9.32 -12.34
CA ASP A 46 5.75 -9.55 -11.65
C ASP A 46 5.53 -10.29 -10.33
N MET A 47 4.51 -9.89 -9.55
CA MET A 47 4.15 -10.56 -8.31
C MET A 47 3.71 -12.01 -8.55
N ALA A 48 2.88 -12.26 -9.57
CA ALA A 48 2.43 -13.61 -9.91
C ALA A 48 3.59 -14.50 -10.35
N ALA A 49 4.52 -13.96 -11.15
CA ALA A 49 5.77 -14.63 -11.52
C ALA A 49 6.62 -14.93 -10.28
N PHE A 50 6.80 -13.97 -9.37
CA PHE A 50 7.51 -14.18 -8.10
C PHE A 50 6.88 -15.29 -7.27
N VAL A 51 5.56 -15.26 -7.07
CA VAL A 51 4.82 -16.28 -6.31
C VAL A 51 5.04 -17.66 -6.91
N PHE A 52 4.93 -17.80 -8.23
CA PHE A 52 5.21 -19.06 -8.91
C PHE A 52 6.66 -19.54 -8.66
N ILE A 53 7.65 -18.68 -8.89
CA ILE A 53 9.07 -19.00 -8.65
C ILE A 53 9.32 -19.39 -7.20
N PHE A 54 8.74 -18.67 -6.24
CA PHE A 54 8.85 -18.95 -4.82
C PHE A 54 8.36 -20.37 -4.50
N PHE A 55 7.17 -20.75 -4.97
CA PHE A 55 6.62 -22.07 -4.71
C PHE A 55 7.34 -23.19 -5.46
N GLU A 56 7.90 -22.93 -6.64
CA GLU A 56 8.78 -23.88 -7.34
C GLU A 56 10.09 -24.12 -6.56
N HIS A 57 10.73 -23.05 -6.07
CA HIS A 57 11.97 -23.15 -5.32
C HIS A 57 11.77 -23.75 -3.92
N PHE A 58 10.74 -23.30 -3.20
CA PHE A 58 10.39 -23.76 -1.86
C PHE A 58 9.23 -24.76 -1.89
N SER A 59 9.43 -25.86 -2.63
CA SER A 59 8.41 -26.88 -2.91
C SER A 59 7.68 -27.45 -1.69
N LYS A 60 8.31 -27.43 -0.50
CA LYS A 60 7.70 -27.81 0.79
C LYS A 60 6.45 -27.00 1.16
N PHE A 61 6.25 -25.84 0.53
CA PHE A 61 5.10 -24.97 0.79
C PHE A 61 3.97 -25.11 -0.24
N LYS A 62 4.17 -25.79 -1.38
CA LYS A 62 3.18 -25.83 -2.50
C LYS A 62 1.76 -26.26 -2.08
N ALA A 63 1.65 -27.20 -1.14
CA ALA A 63 0.36 -27.70 -0.68
C ALA A 63 -0.30 -26.82 0.40
N ARG A 64 0.41 -25.84 0.96
CA ARG A 64 -0.12 -25.00 2.05
C ARG A 64 -1.09 -23.96 1.50
N PRO A 65 -2.12 -23.58 2.28
CA PRO A 65 -2.91 -22.39 1.99
C PRO A 65 -2.00 -21.18 1.84
N PHE A 66 -2.16 -20.47 0.73
CA PHE A 66 -1.47 -19.23 0.46
C PHE A 66 -2.44 -18.06 0.62
N HIS A 67 -2.00 -17.03 1.32
CA HIS A 67 -2.78 -15.83 1.61
C HIS A 67 -1.98 -14.60 1.22
N MET A 68 -2.63 -13.63 0.60
CA MET A 68 -2.01 -12.34 0.29
C MET A 68 -2.56 -11.28 1.24
N ALA A 69 -1.68 -10.53 1.90
CA ALA A 69 -2.04 -9.49 2.84
C ALA A 69 -1.39 -8.17 2.44
N GLY A 70 -2.09 -7.06 2.63
CA GLY A 70 -1.56 -5.72 2.38
C GLY A 70 -2.37 -4.64 3.09
N GLU A 71 -1.80 -3.45 3.18
CA GLU A 71 -2.40 -2.29 3.84
C GLU A 71 -2.32 -1.05 2.93
N SER A 72 -3.18 -0.05 3.15
CA SER A 72 -3.13 1.24 2.45
C SER A 72 -3.28 1.04 0.93
N TYR A 73 -2.27 1.38 0.11
CA TYR A 73 -2.28 1.09 -1.33
C TYR A 73 -2.28 -0.41 -1.66
N GLY A 74 -2.00 -1.26 -0.67
CA GLY A 74 -2.31 -2.69 -0.67
C GLY A 74 -3.79 -3.00 -0.98
N GLY A 75 -4.72 -2.08 -0.72
CA GLY A 75 -6.11 -2.17 -1.18
C GLY A 75 -6.29 -2.17 -2.69
N ARG A 76 -5.35 -1.56 -3.43
CA ARG A 76 -5.26 -1.62 -4.89
C ARG A 76 -4.43 -2.80 -5.36
N TYR A 77 -3.28 -3.08 -4.72
CA TYR A 77 -2.38 -4.17 -5.10
C TYR A 77 -3.00 -5.55 -4.89
N VAL A 78 -3.43 -5.86 -3.66
CA VAL A 78 -3.77 -7.24 -3.27
C VAL A 78 -4.89 -7.85 -4.12
N PRO A 79 -6.00 -7.14 -4.43
CA PRO A 79 -7.03 -7.69 -5.31
C PRO A 79 -6.52 -7.99 -6.73
N VAL A 80 -5.73 -7.09 -7.32
CA VAL A 80 -5.22 -7.25 -8.69
C VAL A 80 -4.17 -8.35 -8.73
N PHE A 81 -3.30 -8.45 -7.71
CA PHE A 81 -2.29 -9.50 -7.63
C PHE A 81 -2.93 -10.88 -7.45
N ALA A 82 -3.94 -10.97 -6.58
CA ALA A 82 -4.70 -12.20 -6.39
C ALA A 82 -5.43 -12.64 -7.68
N ALA A 83 -5.99 -11.69 -8.43
CA ALA A 83 -6.60 -11.96 -9.72
C ALA A 83 -5.58 -12.50 -10.75
N GLU A 84 -4.40 -11.88 -10.85
CA GLU A 84 -3.35 -12.37 -11.76
C GLU A 84 -2.83 -13.77 -11.36
N VAL A 85 -2.65 -14.06 -10.06
CA VAL A 85 -2.30 -15.42 -9.59
C VAL A 85 -3.40 -16.42 -9.94
N TYR A 86 -4.67 -16.04 -9.78
CA TYR A 86 -5.80 -16.88 -10.15
C TYR A 86 -5.82 -17.18 -11.65
N ASP A 87 -5.62 -16.17 -12.50
CA ASP A 87 -5.58 -16.33 -13.95
C ASP A 87 -4.34 -17.12 -14.41
N GLN A 88 -3.20 -16.95 -13.72
CA GLN A 88 -2.00 -17.75 -13.94
C GLN A 88 -2.23 -19.23 -13.60
N ASN A 89 -3.01 -19.55 -12.56
CA ASN A 89 -3.34 -20.93 -12.22
C ASN A 89 -4.02 -21.67 -13.36
N ILE A 90 -4.86 -21.00 -14.16
CA ILE A 90 -5.48 -21.59 -15.35
C ILE A 90 -4.39 -22.05 -16.32
N LYS A 91 -3.40 -21.19 -16.59
CA LYS A 91 -2.26 -21.49 -17.47
C LYS A 91 -1.37 -22.61 -16.91
N LEU A 92 -1.18 -22.65 -15.60
CA LEU A 92 -0.40 -23.72 -14.93
C LEU A 92 -1.08 -25.08 -15.11
N ILE A 93 -2.40 -25.14 -14.92
CA ILE A 93 -3.18 -26.37 -15.10
C ILE A 93 -3.10 -26.86 -16.54
N ASP A 94 -3.26 -25.97 -17.52
CA ASP A 94 -3.14 -26.31 -18.95
C ASP A 94 -1.74 -26.85 -19.31
N ALA A 95 -0.70 -26.39 -18.61
CA ALA A 95 0.67 -26.86 -18.74
C ALA A 95 0.99 -28.13 -17.93
N GLY A 96 0.03 -28.70 -17.19
CA GLY A 96 0.23 -29.86 -16.32
C GLY A 96 1.05 -29.56 -15.05
N LEU A 97 1.13 -28.29 -14.66
CA LEU A 97 1.80 -27.84 -13.44
C LEU A 97 0.82 -27.72 -12.26
N THR A 98 1.34 -27.79 -11.04
CA THR A 98 0.53 -27.62 -9.83
C THR A 98 0.16 -26.14 -9.66
N PRO A 99 -1.13 -25.80 -9.56
CA PRO A 99 -1.55 -24.42 -9.30
C PRO A 99 -1.18 -23.98 -7.88
N ILE A 100 -1.06 -22.67 -7.69
CA ILE A 100 -0.87 -22.04 -6.39
C ILE A 100 -2.17 -22.12 -5.58
N ASN A 101 -2.09 -22.60 -4.34
CA ASN A 101 -3.23 -22.76 -3.44
C ASN A 101 -3.65 -21.41 -2.78
N LEU A 102 -3.94 -20.39 -3.61
CA LEU A 102 -4.43 -19.09 -3.16
C LEU A 102 -5.81 -19.25 -2.51
N THR A 103 -5.88 -19.03 -1.21
CA THR A 103 -7.06 -19.34 -0.38
C THR A 103 -7.80 -18.08 0.04
N SER A 104 -7.11 -16.98 0.35
CA SER A 104 -7.76 -15.71 0.67
C SER A 104 -6.85 -14.50 0.47
N VAL A 105 -7.46 -13.33 0.54
CA VAL A 105 -6.79 -12.04 0.64
C VAL A 105 -7.19 -11.34 1.94
N MET A 106 -6.29 -10.51 2.47
CA MET A 106 -6.53 -9.66 3.65
C MET A 106 -6.10 -8.24 3.33
N ILE A 107 -6.96 -7.26 3.60
CA ILE A 107 -6.72 -5.86 3.30
C ILE A 107 -6.98 -5.04 4.56
N GLY A 108 -5.93 -4.48 5.16
CA GLY A 108 -6.02 -3.54 6.27
C GLY A 108 -6.11 -2.11 5.75
N ASN A 109 -7.02 -1.29 6.28
CA ASN A 109 -7.08 0.16 6.02
C ASN A 109 -6.83 0.58 4.55
N GLY A 110 -7.36 -0.18 3.60
CA GLY A 110 -6.97 -0.10 2.20
C GLY A 110 -7.72 0.96 1.39
N ILE A 111 -7.07 1.50 0.37
CA ILE A 111 -7.70 2.29 -0.70
C ILE A 111 -8.16 1.34 -1.82
N THR A 112 -9.44 0.97 -1.78
CA THR A 112 -10.01 -0.03 -2.71
C THR A 112 -11.10 0.59 -3.58
N ASP A 113 -11.94 1.43 -2.98
CA ASP A 113 -13.01 2.16 -3.66
C ASP A 113 -12.86 3.65 -3.35
N PHE A 114 -11.95 4.27 -4.08
CA PHE A 114 -11.61 5.68 -3.87
C PHE A 114 -12.84 6.59 -3.99
N TYR A 115 -13.76 6.28 -4.90
CA TYR A 115 -14.94 7.11 -5.14
C TYR A 115 -15.80 7.27 -3.87
N HIS A 116 -16.04 6.18 -3.14
CA HIS A 116 -16.77 6.26 -1.88
C HIS A 116 -15.88 6.79 -0.74
N GLN A 117 -14.62 6.35 -0.67
CA GLN A 117 -13.67 6.74 0.38
C GLN A 117 -13.35 8.24 0.38
N LEU A 118 -13.27 8.88 -0.79
CA LEU A 118 -13.03 10.33 -0.93
C LEU A 118 -14.03 11.15 -0.12
N THR A 119 -15.29 10.71 -0.03
CA THR A 119 -16.33 11.46 0.66
C THR A 119 -16.46 11.10 2.14
N SER A 120 -15.97 9.93 2.55
CA SER A 120 -15.98 9.51 3.96
C SER A 120 -15.02 10.34 4.81
N VAL A 121 -14.03 11.01 4.21
CA VAL A 121 -13.13 11.92 4.92
C VAL A 121 -13.87 13.08 5.58
N PHE A 122 -15.05 13.46 5.09
CA PHE A 122 -15.90 14.42 5.79
C PHE A 122 -16.41 13.85 7.11
N ASP A 123 -16.94 12.63 7.10
CA ASP A 123 -17.46 12.01 8.31
C ASP A 123 -16.34 11.81 9.34
N MET A 124 -15.16 11.41 8.89
CA MET A 124 -13.96 11.29 9.73
C MET A 124 -13.56 12.61 10.41
N GLN A 125 -13.58 13.74 9.68
CA GLN A 125 -13.05 15.02 10.17
C GLN A 125 -14.09 15.87 10.92
N CYS A 126 -15.36 15.78 10.53
CA CYS A 126 -16.41 16.71 10.90
C CYS A 126 -17.54 16.09 11.73
N THR A 127 -17.48 14.80 12.02
CA THR A 127 -18.47 14.09 12.84
C THR A 127 -17.78 13.28 13.94
N PHE A 128 -18.57 12.65 14.81
CA PHE A 128 -18.08 11.76 15.86
C PHE A 128 -17.80 10.33 15.35
N ALA A 129 -17.66 10.12 14.03
CA ALA A 129 -17.44 8.79 13.46
C ALA A 129 -16.11 8.15 13.89
N SER A 130 -15.08 8.97 14.18
CA SER A 130 -13.76 8.49 14.62
C SER A 130 -13.38 9.09 15.97
N VAL A 131 -13.25 10.41 16.01
CA VAL A 131 -12.97 11.23 17.22
C VAL A 131 -13.93 12.42 17.22
N PRO A 132 -14.01 13.24 18.28
CA PRO A 132 -14.73 14.52 18.19
C PRO A 132 -14.25 15.35 16.99
N PRO A 133 -15.13 16.13 16.33
CA PRO A 133 -14.77 16.89 15.13
C PRO A 133 -13.49 17.72 15.31
N ILE A 134 -12.56 17.55 14.37
CA ILE A 134 -11.24 18.18 14.40
C ILE A 134 -11.17 19.45 13.55
N MET A 135 -12.24 19.72 12.80
CA MET A 135 -12.39 20.88 11.92
C MET A 135 -13.34 21.92 12.51
N ASP A 136 -13.10 23.19 12.18
CA ASP A 136 -14.05 24.25 12.48
C ASP A 136 -15.35 24.09 11.67
N ILE A 137 -16.45 24.65 12.20
CA ILE A 137 -17.78 24.53 11.61
C ILE A 137 -17.81 25.07 10.16
N ALA A 138 -17.11 26.16 9.88
CA ALA A 138 -17.14 26.78 8.55
C ALA A 138 -16.44 25.89 7.52
N THR A 139 -15.33 25.25 7.90
CA THR A 139 -14.63 24.24 7.09
C THR A 139 -15.52 23.03 6.84
N CYS A 140 -16.18 22.50 7.87
CA CYS A 140 -17.12 21.38 7.71
C CYS A 140 -18.30 21.70 6.80
N VAL A 141 -18.87 22.91 6.90
CA VAL A 141 -19.95 23.36 6.01
C VAL A 141 -19.47 23.40 4.56
N LYS A 142 -18.27 23.94 4.28
CA LYS A 142 -17.70 23.96 2.92
C LYS A 142 -17.47 22.56 2.38
N MET A 143 -16.89 21.67 3.19
CA MET A 143 -16.70 20.27 2.81
C MET A 143 -18.03 19.58 2.48
N LYS A 144 -19.06 19.76 3.31
CA LYS A 144 -20.37 19.16 3.06
C LYS A 144 -21.01 19.67 1.76
N GLN A 145 -20.84 20.95 1.44
CA GLN A 145 -21.37 21.57 0.23
C GLN A 145 -20.66 21.10 -1.05
N ILE A 146 -19.36 20.76 -0.98
CA ILE A 146 -18.61 20.34 -2.18
C ILE A 146 -18.82 18.87 -2.54
N ILE A 147 -19.19 18.01 -1.57
CA ILE A 147 -19.36 16.57 -1.77
C ILE A 147 -20.19 16.21 -3.02
N PRO A 148 -21.40 16.78 -3.26
CA PRO A 148 -22.20 16.39 -4.43
C PRO A 148 -21.51 16.70 -5.76
N ARG A 149 -20.77 17.81 -5.83
CA ARG A 149 -19.98 18.17 -7.01
C ARG A 149 -18.85 17.16 -7.22
N CYS A 150 -18.15 16.80 -6.14
CA CYS A 150 -17.05 15.85 -6.19
C CYS A 150 -17.48 14.46 -6.60
N GLN A 151 -18.57 13.94 -6.01
CA GLN A 151 -19.15 12.67 -6.42
C GLN A 151 -19.52 12.68 -7.90
N LYS A 152 -20.25 13.71 -8.34
CA LYS A 152 -20.65 13.79 -9.75
C LYS A 152 -19.43 13.79 -10.69
N TRP A 153 -18.47 14.68 -10.45
CA TRP A 153 -17.35 14.88 -11.36
C TRP A 153 -16.41 13.67 -11.39
N VAL A 154 -16.04 13.12 -10.24
CA VAL A 154 -15.20 11.91 -10.19
C VAL A 154 -15.90 10.73 -10.86
N LYS A 155 -17.21 10.57 -10.65
CA LYS A 155 -17.95 9.50 -11.31
C LYS A 155 -17.91 9.64 -12.84
N GLU A 156 -18.26 10.82 -13.35
CA GLU A 156 -18.33 11.08 -14.79
C GLU A 156 -16.95 10.94 -15.47
N SER A 157 -15.87 11.40 -14.82
CA SER A 157 -14.53 11.46 -15.41
C SER A 157 -13.63 10.25 -15.13
N CYS A 158 -13.91 9.45 -14.09
CA CYS A 158 -13.08 8.31 -13.71
C CYS A 158 -13.78 6.95 -13.82
N LEU A 159 -15.10 6.88 -13.60
CA LEU A 159 -15.83 5.61 -13.51
C LEU A 159 -16.71 5.34 -14.74
N ASP A 160 -17.53 6.31 -15.13
CA ASP A 160 -18.44 6.15 -16.28
C ASP A 160 -17.67 6.22 -17.61
N HIS A 161 -16.68 7.11 -17.68
CA HIS A 161 -15.72 7.21 -18.78
C HIS A 161 -14.36 7.58 -18.21
N PHE A 162 -13.36 6.72 -18.37
CA PHE A 162 -12.00 7.04 -17.94
C PHE A 162 -11.31 7.95 -18.96
N ASP A 163 -11.18 9.22 -18.59
CA ASP A 163 -10.26 10.16 -19.24
C ASP A 163 -9.20 10.56 -18.21
N GLU A 164 -7.93 10.29 -18.50
CA GLU A 164 -6.84 10.46 -17.52
C GLU A 164 -6.72 11.92 -17.04
N ILE A 165 -6.87 12.89 -17.94
CA ILE A 165 -6.71 14.31 -17.64
C ILE A 165 -7.89 14.80 -16.82
N ASP A 166 -9.12 14.50 -17.25
CA ASP A 166 -10.32 14.93 -16.55
C ASP A 166 -10.46 14.22 -15.20
N CYS A 167 -10.13 12.93 -15.14
CA CYS A 167 -10.10 12.19 -13.88
C CYS A 167 -9.08 12.79 -12.92
N GLY A 168 -7.84 13.03 -13.38
CA GLY A 168 -6.80 13.66 -12.58
C GLY A 168 -7.20 15.05 -12.06
N ALA A 169 -7.85 15.86 -12.89
CA ALA A 169 -8.36 17.17 -12.51
C ALA A 169 -9.49 17.09 -11.46
N ALA A 170 -10.45 16.18 -11.65
CA ALA A 170 -11.54 15.95 -10.70
C ALA A 170 -11.01 15.49 -9.34
N MET A 171 -10.12 14.50 -9.35
CA MET A 171 -9.47 13.93 -8.17
C MET A 171 -8.66 14.99 -7.41
N GLY A 172 -7.79 15.72 -8.12
CA GLY A 172 -6.96 16.77 -7.51
C GLY A 172 -7.80 17.90 -6.92
N PHE A 173 -8.84 18.35 -7.61
CA PHE A 173 -9.76 19.36 -7.09
C PHE A 173 -10.45 18.86 -5.81
N CYS A 174 -10.97 17.63 -5.82
CA CYS A 174 -11.74 17.10 -4.70
C CYS A 174 -10.91 16.77 -3.47
N ALA A 175 -9.74 16.15 -3.64
CA ALA A 175 -8.77 15.98 -2.56
C ALA A 175 -8.36 17.36 -2.00
N GLY A 176 -8.17 18.36 -2.86
CA GLY A 176 -7.89 19.74 -2.46
C GLY A 176 -8.98 20.42 -1.63
N GLN A 177 -10.24 19.95 -1.68
CA GLN A 177 -11.34 20.51 -0.90
C GLN A 177 -11.70 19.66 0.34
N LEU A 178 -11.47 18.35 0.29
CA LEU A 178 -11.92 17.40 1.29
C LEU A 178 -10.78 16.87 2.18
N GLU A 179 -9.58 16.70 1.63
CA GLU A 179 -8.43 16.13 2.35
C GLU A 179 -7.41 17.21 2.74
N ALA A 180 -7.19 18.21 1.88
CA ALA A 180 -6.24 19.29 2.14
C ALA A 180 -6.40 19.98 3.52
N PRO A 181 -7.63 20.25 4.01
CA PRO A 181 -7.80 20.83 5.35
C PRO A 181 -7.17 19.98 6.46
N PHE A 182 -7.20 18.64 6.35
CA PHE A 182 -6.64 17.73 7.34
C PHE A 182 -5.18 18.06 7.64
N TRP A 183 -4.37 18.27 6.60
CA TRP A 183 -2.93 18.53 6.74
C TRP A 183 -2.60 19.82 7.49
N SER A 184 -3.54 20.76 7.56
CA SER A 184 -3.38 22.01 8.31
C SER A 184 -3.59 21.86 9.82
N THR A 185 -4.13 20.71 10.27
CA THR A 185 -4.39 20.43 11.69
C THR A 185 -3.14 20.02 12.46
N GLY A 186 -2.11 19.52 11.76
CA GLY A 186 -0.95 18.88 12.38
C GLY A 186 -1.25 17.48 12.95
N MET A 187 -2.46 16.96 12.78
CA MET A 187 -2.83 15.61 13.21
C MET A 187 -2.18 14.54 12.35
N ASN A 188 -2.00 13.36 12.93
CA ASN A 188 -1.44 12.20 12.25
C ASN A 188 -2.50 11.60 11.30
N PRO A 189 -2.24 11.53 9.98
CA PRO A 189 -3.18 10.95 9.01
C PRO A 189 -3.41 9.44 9.19
N TYR A 190 -2.52 8.76 9.91
CA TYR A 190 -2.60 7.32 10.19
C TYR A 190 -3.27 7.03 11.54
N ASP A 191 -3.30 8.01 12.44
CA ASP A 191 -4.01 7.94 13.73
C ASP A 191 -4.51 9.33 14.14
N ILE A 192 -5.77 9.64 13.77
CA ILE A 192 -6.43 10.92 14.03
C ILE A 192 -6.53 11.30 15.51
N SER A 193 -6.28 10.35 16.44
CA SER A 193 -6.28 10.65 17.88
C SER A 193 -4.98 11.30 18.37
N THR A 194 -3.98 11.43 17.49
CA THR A 194 -2.63 11.93 17.83
C THR A 194 -2.15 13.00 16.86
N GLU A 195 -1.15 13.79 17.29
CA GLU A 195 -0.42 14.70 16.42
C GLU A 195 0.63 13.94 15.60
N CYS A 196 0.96 14.44 14.41
CA CYS A 196 1.99 13.87 13.56
C CYS A 196 3.38 14.09 14.19
N ASP A 197 4.08 13.01 14.55
CA ASP A 197 5.42 13.07 15.13
C ASP A 197 6.50 12.64 14.14
N GLY A 198 7.60 13.39 14.04
CA GLY A 198 8.70 13.07 13.14
C GLY A 198 8.49 13.45 11.66
N GLY A 199 7.41 14.16 11.32
CA GLY A 199 7.21 14.72 9.97
C GLY A 199 6.76 13.71 8.92
N SER A 200 6.42 14.22 7.73
CA SER A 200 5.92 13.40 6.62
C SER A 200 6.97 12.43 6.08
N GLU A 201 8.26 12.77 6.17
CA GLU A 201 9.35 11.90 5.73
C GLU A 201 9.50 10.62 6.57
N ASN A 202 8.98 10.63 7.80
CA ASN A 202 8.97 9.48 8.71
C ASN A 202 7.56 8.90 8.88
N LEU A 203 6.63 9.25 7.99
CA LEU A 203 5.23 8.83 8.04
C LEU A 203 4.55 9.15 9.38
N CYS A 204 4.88 10.29 10.00
CA CYS A 204 4.36 10.67 11.32
C CYS A 204 4.68 9.68 12.47
N TYR A 205 5.67 8.78 12.26
CA TYR A 205 6.14 7.84 13.26
C TYR A 205 7.67 7.83 13.35
N PRO A 206 8.29 8.36 14.42
CA PRO A 206 9.76 8.41 14.55
C PRO A 206 10.46 7.04 14.49
N VAL A 207 9.73 5.94 14.71
CA VAL A 207 10.26 4.58 14.64
C VAL A 207 10.82 4.23 13.25
N THR A 208 10.26 4.80 12.19
CA THR A 208 10.66 4.55 10.80
C THR A 208 12.12 4.93 10.56
N ARG A 209 12.61 6.01 11.17
CA ARG A 209 14.02 6.40 11.16
C ARG A 209 14.94 5.32 11.74
N PHE A 210 14.53 4.66 12.83
CA PHE A 210 15.33 3.61 13.45
C PHE A 210 15.34 2.33 12.60
N ILE A 211 14.21 1.97 12.00
CA ILE A 211 14.11 0.83 11.08
C ILE A 211 15.04 1.05 9.89
N ARG A 212 14.96 2.22 9.27
CA ARG A 212 15.81 2.60 8.16
C ARG A 212 17.29 2.54 8.52
N ALA A 213 17.68 3.18 9.63
CA ALA A 213 19.06 3.17 10.10
C ALA A 213 19.57 1.75 10.40
N TYR A 214 18.69 0.84 10.85
CA TYR A 214 19.03 -0.57 11.04
C TYR A 214 19.27 -1.29 9.70
N LEU A 215 18.38 -1.11 8.73
CA LEU A 215 18.49 -1.72 7.39
C LEU A 215 19.68 -1.17 6.58
N ASP A 216 20.13 0.06 6.85
CA ASP A 216 21.30 0.67 6.22
C ASP A 216 22.64 0.19 6.80
N ARG A 217 22.63 -0.55 7.90
CA ARG A 217 23.88 -1.08 8.48
C ARG A 217 24.56 -2.07 7.53
N PRO A 218 25.89 -1.93 7.28
CA PRO A 218 26.61 -2.82 6.37
C PRO A 218 26.54 -4.30 6.74
N ASP A 219 26.57 -4.63 8.03
CA ASP A 219 26.46 -6.00 8.51
C ASP A 219 25.06 -6.59 8.29
N VAL A 220 24.01 -5.76 8.42
CA VAL A 220 22.62 -6.16 8.12
C VAL A 220 22.43 -6.37 6.63
N ARG A 221 22.88 -5.43 5.79
CA ARG A 221 22.81 -5.56 4.31
C ARG A 221 23.53 -6.81 3.83
N SER A 222 24.73 -7.07 4.35
CA SER A 222 25.49 -8.28 4.02
C SER A 222 24.77 -9.55 4.47
N MET A 223 24.15 -9.56 5.66
CA MET A 223 23.39 -10.71 6.17
C MET A 223 22.12 -10.98 5.33
N LEU A 224 21.47 -9.93 4.84
CA LEU A 224 20.30 -10.04 3.95
C LEU A 224 20.67 -10.41 2.51
N GLY A 225 21.96 -10.42 2.16
CA GLY A 225 22.42 -10.72 0.81
C GLY A 225 22.17 -9.58 -0.19
N VAL A 226 22.05 -8.34 0.28
CA VAL A 226 21.89 -7.16 -0.57
C VAL A 226 23.15 -6.95 -1.40
N ASP A 227 22.99 -6.71 -2.70
CA ASP A 227 24.10 -6.45 -3.60
C ASP A 227 24.93 -5.23 -3.11
N PRO A 228 26.25 -5.33 -2.94
CA PRO A 228 27.09 -4.21 -2.50
C PRO A 228 27.08 -3.01 -3.46
N SER A 229 26.74 -3.21 -4.73
CA SER A 229 26.61 -2.15 -5.74
C SER A 229 25.25 -1.44 -5.68
N PHE A 230 24.26 -2.02 -4.98
CA PHE A 230 22.96 -1.39 -4.77
C PHE A 230 23.10 -0.21 -3.78
N ILE A 231 22.89 0.99 -4.30
CA ILE A 231 22.82 2.23 -3.51
C ILE A 231 21.33 2.54 -3.30
N ALA A 232 20.83 2.31 -2.09
CA ALA A 232 19.46 2.71 -1.74
C ALA A 232 19.34 4.24 -1.79
N THR A 233 18.35 4.76 -2.50
CA THR A 233 18.01 6.18 -2.41
C THR A 233 17.02 6.42 -1.27
N ASP A 234 16.93 7.66 -0.79
CA ASP A 234 16.05 8.02 0.33
C ASP A 234 14.57 7.66 0.11
N HIS A 235 14.18 7.44 -1.14
CA HIS A 235 12.83 7.15 -1.58
C HIS A 235 12.52 5.66 -1.76
N ASP A 236 13.48 4.76 -1.54
CA ASP A 236 13.29 3.35 -1.88
C ASP A 236 12.84 2.53 -0.66
N MET A 237 13.34 2.83 0.55
CA MET A 237 13.22 1.91 1.69
C MET A 237 11.89 1.93 2.46
N LEU A 238 11.00 2.91 2.22
CA LEU A 238 9.76 3.11 2.99
C LEU A 238 8.59 3.69 2.17
N LYS A 239 8.59 3.53 0.84
CA LYS A 239 7.42 3.89 0.01
C LYS A 239 6.27 2.91 0.20
#